data_AF-A0AAE0EV29-F1
#
_entry.id   AF-A0AAE0EV29-F1
#
_cell.length_a   1.000
_cell.length_b   1.000
_cell.length_c   1.000
_cell.angle_alpha   90.00
_cell.angle_beta   90.00
_cell.angle_gamma   90.00
#
_symmetry.space_group_name_H-M   'P 1'
#
loop_
_entity.id
_entity.type
_entity.pdbx_description
1 polymer ?
#
loop_
_entity_poly.entity_id
_entity_poly.type
_entity_poly.pdbx_seq_one_letter_code
_entity_poly.pdbx_strand_id
1 'polypeptide(L)'
;MEELQRAVTWARELEPEISCLVVSGGVASNQVVRARLAEVAEQAGLPLICPPPSLCTDNGVMVAWTGVERLRLGLTEAPPTEEQAALEATGEVDVSLKPRWLLGERHPMAVQLGSAKGMKTKRIHPALTGLCTPKELSSPS
;
A
#
# COMPACT_ATOMS: atom_id res chain seq x y z
N MET A 1 13.82 5.54 -17.37
CA MET A 1 12.76 4.88 -18.20
C MET A 1 12.98 3.38 -18.20
N GLU A 2 14.21 2.96 -18.47
CA GLU A 2 14.68 1.57 -18.36
C GLU A 2 14.42 0.96 -16.97
N GLU A 3 14.53 1.76 -15.90
CA GLU A 3 14.26 1.31 -14.53
C GLU A 3 12.80 0.95 -14.31
N LEU A 4 11.87 1.71 -14.89
CA LEU A 4 10.44 1.44 -14.78
C LEU A 4 10.04 0.22 -15.61
N GLN A 5 10.57 0.10 -16.83
CA GLN A 5 10.35 -1.10 -17.65
C GLN A 5 10.83 -2.35 -16.91
N ARG A 6 12.04 -2.30 -16.33
CA ARG A 6 12.56 -3.40 -15.51
C ARG A 6 11.67 -3.70 -14.31
N ALA A 7 11.16 -2.66 -13.63
CA ALA A 7 10.23 -2.83 -12.51
C ALA A 7 8.90 -3.48 -12.94
N VAL A 8 8.36 -3.10 -14.11
CA VAL A 8 7.13 -3.70 -14.64
C VAL A 8 7.33 -5.16 -15.03
N THR A 9 8.42 -5.48 -15.73
CA THR A 9 8.77 -6.88 -16.05
C THR A 9 8.85 -7.70 -14.79
N TRP A 10 9.59 -7.19 -13.80
CA TRP A 10 9.78 -7.87 -12.54
C TRP A 10 8.48 -8.04 -11.74
N ALA A 11 7.60 -7.03 -11.75
CA ALA A 11 6.28 -7.13 -11.12
C ALA A 11 5.41 -8.21 -11.77
N ARG A 12 5.44 -8.36 -13.10
CA ARG A 12 4.70 -9.41 -13.82
C ARG A 12 5.25 -10.81 -13.59
N GLU A 13 6.56 -10.95 -13.35
CA GLU A 13 7.15 -12.23 -12.95
C GLU A 13 6.66 -12.67 -11.56
N LEU A 14 6.45 -11.72 -10.65
CA LEU A 14 5.90 -11.99 -9.32
C LEU A 14 4.40 -12.24 -9.34
N GLU A 15 3.66 -11.40 -10.08
CA GLU A 15 2.20 -11.40 -10.15
C GLU A 15 1.77 -11.25 -11.62
N PRO A 16 1.61 -12.37 -12.36
CA PRO A 16 1.26 -12.34 -13.77
C PRO A 16 -0.06 -11.63 -14.09
N GLU A 17 -0.96 -11.55 -13.11
CA GLU A 17 -2.31 -10.98 -13.20
C GLU A 17 -2.35 -9.45 -13.01
N ILE A 18 -1.20 -8.76 -12.90
CA ILE A 18 -1.18 -7.30 -12.83
C ILE A 18 -1.85 -6.71 -14.08
N SER A 19 -2.88 -5.89 -13.84
CA SER A 19 -3.78 -5.39 -14.86
C SER A 19 -3.66 -3.90 -15.15
N CYS A 20 -2.89 -3.15 -14.34
CA CYS A 20 -2.71 -1.72 -14.52
C CYS A 20 -1.43 -1.22 -13.83
N LEU A 21 -0.96 -0.04 -14.26
CA LEU A 21 0.03 0.76 -13.56
C LEU A 21 -0.68 1.92 -12.88
N VAL A 22 -0.60 2.02 -11.55
CA VAL A 22 -1.19 3.13 -10.79
C VAL A 22 -0.10 4.07 -10.30
N VAL A 23 -0.27 5.38 -10.47
CA VAL A 23 0.69 6.40 -10.01
C VAL A 23 -0.05 7.46 -9.21
N SER A 24 0.35 7.63 -7.95
CA SER A 24 -0.16 8.64 -7.03
C SER A 24 0.98 9.45 -6.40
N GLY A 25 0.67 10.44 -5.55
CA GLY A 25 1.65 11.33 -4.93
C GLY A 25 1.98 12.57 -5.77
N GLY A 26 2.79 13.47 -5.22
CA GLY A 26 3.21 14.70 -5.91
C GLY A 26 3.96 14.46 -7.23
N VAL A 27 4.62 13.31 -7.39
CA VAL A 27 5.22 12.91 -8.67
C VAL A 27 4.15 12.69 -9.73
N ALA A 28 3.01 12.12 -9.34
CA ALA A 28 1.88 11.96 -10.23
C ALA A 28 1.34 13.31 -10.68
N SER A 29 1.38 14.41 -9.92
CA SER A 29 0.81 15.68 -10.41
C SER A 29 1.63 16.34 -11.53
N ASN A 30 2.87 15.89 -11.77
CA ASN A 30 3.73 16.41 -12.83
C ASN A 30 3.33 15.84 -14.21
N GLN A 31 2.90 16.72 -15.12
CA GLN A 31 2.42 16.33 -16.46
C GLN A 31 3.50 15.69 -17.33
N VAL A 32 4.74 16.18 -17.26
CA VAL A 32 5.86 15.62 -18.04
C VAL A 32 6.16 14.20 -17.58
N VAL A 33 6.18 13.98 -16.26
CA VAL A 33 6.37 12.64 -15.69
C VAL A 33 5.22 11.73 -16.11
N ARG A 34 3.95 12.15 -15.98
CA ARG A 34 2.80 11.35 -16.44
C ARG A 34 2.92 10.91 -17.89
N ALA A 35 3.28 11.82 -18.79
CA ALA A 35 3.41 11.51 -20.22
C ALA A 35 4.45 10.41 -20.45
N ARG A 36 5.60 10.49 -19.78
CA ARG A 36 6.64 9.45 -19.84
C ARG A 36 6.17 8.12 -19.25
N LEU A 37 5.46 8.15 -18.14
CA LEU A 37 4.90 6.92 -17.54
C LEU A 37 3.86 6.27 -18.46
N ALA A 38 3.08 7.07 -19.20
CA ALA A 38 2.10 6.58 -20.17
C ALA A 38 2.78 5.82 -21.31
N GLU A 39 3.88 6.35 -21.87
CA GLU A 39 4.69 5.67 -22.90
C GLU A 39 5.16 4.28 -22.42
N VAL A 40 5.63 4.17 -21.17
CA VAL A 40 6.08 2.88 -20.62
C VAL A 40 4.90 1.93 -20.38
N ALA A 41 3.79 2.44 -19.85
CA ALA A 41 2.61 1.64 -19.57
C ALA A 41 2.02 1.06 -20.86
N GLU A 42 1.94 1.87 -21.92
CA GLU A 42 1.48 1.45 -23.25
C GLU A 42 2.38 0.36 -23.83
N GLN A 43 3.71 0.52 -23.77
CA GLN A 43 4.67 -0.49 -24.21
C GLN A 43 4.53 -1.82 -23.43
N ALA A 44 4.15 -1.75 -22.15
CA ALA A 44 3.92 -2.93 -21.32
C ALA A 44 2.52 -3.55 -21.52
N GLY A 45 1.64 -2.91 -22.30
CA GLY A 45 0.25 -3.32 -22.45
C GLY A 45 -0.57 -3.14 -21.17
N LEU A 46 -0.22 -2.17 -20.32
CA LEU A 46 -0.91 -1.86 -19.08
C LEU A 46 -1.59 -0.48 -19.17
N PRO A 47 -2.85 -0.34 -18.77
CA PRO A 47 -3.45 0.98 -18.59
C PRO A 47 -2.76 1.73 -17.46
N LEU A 48 -2.42 2.99 -17.71
CA LEU A 48 -1.95 3.92 -16.67
C LEU A 48 -3.15 4.58 -15.99
N ILE A 49 -3.26 4.41 -14.68
CA ILE A 49 -4.28 5.04 -13.83
C ILE A 49 -3.62 6.07 -12.94
N CYS A 50 -4.05 7.32 -13.08
CA CYS A 50 -3.59 8.40 -12.22
C CYS A 50 -4.81 9.21 -11.75
N PRO A 51 -4.91 9.57 -10.45
CA PRO A 51 -6.00 10.42 -9.98
C PRO A 51 -5.91 11.82 -10.60
N PRO A 52 -7.00 12.61 -10.53
CA PRO A 52 -6.96 14.03 -10.86
C PRO A 52 -5.81 14.74 -10.12
N PRO A 53 -5.11 15.71 -10.73
CA PRO A 53 -3.95 16.36 -10.10
C PRO A 53 -4.22 16.92 -8.71
N SER A 54 -5.42 17.46 -8.46
CA SER A 54 -5.86 17.97 -7.16
C SER A 54 -5.96 16.91 -6.06
N LEU A 55 -6.07 15.63 -6.43
CA LEU A 55 -6.17 14.49 -5.50
C LEU A 55 -4.86 13.68 -5.42
N CYS A 56 -3.82 14.09 -6.15
CA CYS A 56 -2.55 13.36 -6.17
C CYS A 56 -1.68 13.66 -4.96
N THR A 57 -1.83 14.83 -4.34
CA THR A 57 -1.13 15.20 -3.11
C THR A 57 -1.86 14.69 -1.88
N ASP A 58 -1.16 14.58 -0.76
CA ASP A 58 -1.75 14.15 0.51
C ASP A 58 -2.97 15.00 0.87
N ASN A 59 -4.09 14.34 1.09
CA ASN A 59 -5.37 14.99 1.38
C ASN A 59 -6.20 14.14 2.36
N GLY A 60 -7.16 14.75 3.06
CA GLY A 60 -8.04 14.03 3.99
C GLY A 60 -8.96 13.01 3.32
N VAL A 61 -9.25 13.17 2.01
CA VAL A 61 -10.15 12.28 1.26
C VAL A 61 -9.56 10.87 1.15
N MET A 62 -8.25 10.74 0.90
CA MET A 62 -7.60 9.42 0.82
C MET A 62 -7.64 8.66 2.16
N VAL A 63 -7.52 9.39 3.28
CA VAL A 63 -7.61 8.82 4.63
C VAL A 63 -9.03 8.38 4.92
N ALA A 64 -10.02 9.24 4.64
CA ALA A 64 -11.44 8.93 4.83
C ALA A 64 -11.88 7.73 3.97
N TRP A 65 -11.48 7.70 2.69
CA TRP A 65 -11.79 6.58 1.80
C TRP A 65 -11.19 5.26 2.27
N THR A 66 -9.92 5.29 2.72
CA THR A 66 -9.28 4.11 3.33
C THR A 66 -10.05 3.63 4.56
N GLY A 67 -10.55 4.55 5.39
CA GLY A 67 -11.43 4.23 6.52
C GLY A 67 -12.73 3.55 6.10
N VAL A 68 -13.41 4.07 5.07
CA VAL A 68 -14.64 3.48 4.51
C VAL A 68 -14.40 2.07 3.97
N GLU A 69 -13.32 1.86 3.21
CA GLU A 69 -12.96 0.54 2.68
C GLU A 69 -12.67 -0.46 3.80
N ARG A 70 -11.97 -0.02 4.86
CA ARG A 70 -11.77 -0.85 6.05
C ARG A 70 -13.07 -1.18 6.76
N LEU A 71 -13.98 -0.21 6.90
CA LEU A 71 -15.30 -0.43 7.50
C LEU A 71 -16.13 -1.45 6.71
N ARG A 72 -16.14 -1.35 5.39
CA ARG A 72 -16.82 -2.31 4.49
C ARG A 72 -16.28 -3.73 4.63
N LEU A 73 -14.99 -3.87 4.90
CA LEU A 73 -14.32 -5.15 5.12
C LEU A 73 -14.44 -5.65 6.57
N GLY A 74 -15.13 -4.93 7.46
CA GLY A 74 -15.22 -5.25 8.88
C GLY A 74 -13.91 -5.06 9.66
N LEU A 75 -12.93 -4.35 9.10
CA LEU A 75 -11.60 -4.14 9.67
C LEU A 75 -11.58 -2.89 10.57
N THR A 76 -12.56 -2.80 11.45
CA THR A 76 -12.77 -1.67 12.35
C THR A 76 -12.45 -2.04 13.79
N GLU A 77 -12.13 -1.02 14.55
CA GLU A 77 -12.11 -1.12 16.01
C GLU A 77 -13.54 -0.96 16.53
N ALA A 78 -13.80 -1.49 17.72
CA ALA A 78 -15.06 -1.24 18.40
C ALA A 78 -15.17 0.28 18.67
N PRO A 79 -16.40 0.84 18.65
CA PRO A 79 -16.58 2.21 19.10
C PRO A 79 -16.04 2.36 20.53
N PRO A 80 -15.45 3.52 20.87
CA PRO A 80 -14.96 3.75 22.22
C PRO A 80 -16.09 3.58 23.24
N THR A 81 -15.76 3.07 24.42
CA THR A 81 -16.70 3.07 25.55
C THR A 81 -17.02 4.49 25.97
N GLU A 82 -18.11 4.70 26.72
CA GLU A 82 -18.47 6.03 27.24
C GLU A 82 -17.32 6.68 28.03
N GLU A 83 -16.56 5.87 28.78
CA GLU A 83 -15.38 6.31 29.53
C GLU A 83 -14.24 6.75 28.61
N GLN A 84 -13.98 6.01 27.53
CA GLN A 84 -12.98 6.37 26.53
C GLN A 84 -13.39 7.63 25.76
N ALA A 85 -14.66 7.74 25.35
CA ALA A 85 -15.18 8.92 24.66
C ALA A 85 -15.15 10.18 25.56
N ALA A 86 -15.39 10.02 26.86
CA ALA A 86 -15.26 11.10 27.83
C ALA A 86 -13.80 11.56 27.99
N LEU A 87 -12.85 10.62 28.00
CA LEU A 87 -11.41 10.93 28.01
C LEU A 87 -10.94 11.55 26.68
N GLU A 88 -11.53 11.14 25.55
CA GLU A 88 -11.25 11.78 24.27
C GLU A 88 -11.76 13.24 24.25
N ALA A 89 -12.90 13.50 24.88
CA ALA A 89 -13.48 14.83 24.98
C ALA A 89 -12.67 15.80 25.85
N THR A 90 -11.83 15.30 26.77
CA THR A 90 -10.88 16.13 27.53
C THR A 90 -9.62 16.49 26.72
N GLY A 91 -9.44 15.90 25.54
CA GLY A 91 -8.27 16.07 24.68
C GLY A 91 -7.07 15.21 25.08
N GLU A 92 -7.18 14.38 26.12
CA GLU A 92 -6.17 13.38 26.52
C GLU A 92 -6.36 12.08 25.72
N VAL A 93 -6.34 12.18 24.39
CA VAL A 93 -6.37 10.99 23.53
C VAL A 93 -4.96 10.43 23.39
N ASP A 94 -4.72 9.21 23.90
CA ASP A 94 -3.50 8.46 23.57
C ASP A 94 -3.63 7.83 22.18
N VAL A 95 -3.41 8.62 21.12
CA VAL A 95 -3.27 8.08 19.77
C VAL A 95 -1.84 7.63 19.57
N SER A 96 -1.62 6.31 19.45
CA SER A 96 -0.31 5.76 19.13
C SER A 96 0.15 6.17 17.72
N LEU A 97 0.96 7.22 17.64
CA LEU A 97 1.56 7.64 16.38
C LEU A 97 2.64 6.64 15.95
N LYS A 98 2.60 6.20 14.68
CA LYS A 98 3.60 5.32 14.07
C LYS A 98 4.34 6.02 12.92
N PRO A 99 5.39 6.81 13.20
CA PRO A 99 6.15 7.51 12.15
C PRO A 99 6.80 6.61 11.09
N ARG A 100 7.06 5.34 11.42
CA ARG A 100 7.64 4.32 10.51
C ARG A 100 6.68 3.16 10.32
N TRP A 101 5.43 3.46 10.01
CA TRP A 101 4.44 2.42 9.73
C TRP A 101 4.76 1.75 8.39
N LEU A 102 5.11 0.47 8.41
CA LEU A 102 5.52 -0.23 7.20
C LEU A 102 4.32 -0.47 6.28
N LEU A 103 4.50 -0.19 4.99
CA LEU A 103 3.51 -0.49 3.98
C LEU A 103 3.33 -2.02 3.89
N GLY A 104 2.07 -2.48 3.97
CA GLY A 104 1.75 -3.91 4.00
C GLY A 104 1.66 -4.52 5.40
N GLU A 105 2.06 -3.82 6.46
CA GLU A 105 1.66 -4.19 7.83
C GLU A 105 0.17 -3.97 8.00
N ARG A 106 -0.59 -5.07 7.85
CA ARG A 106 -2.01 -5.09 8.19
C ARG A 106 -2.14 -5.14 9.70
N HIS A 107 -2.93 -4.23 10.27
CA HIS A 107 -3.33 -4.30 11.69
C HIS A 107 -3.82 -5.72 12.01
N PRO A 108 -3.60 -6.30 13.20
CA PRO A 108 -4.05 -7.66 13.51
C PRO A 108 -5.55 -7.91 13.24
N MET A 109 -6.38 -6.87 13.38
CA MET A 109 -7.82 -6.93 13.05
C MET A 109 -8.11 -6.99 11.53
N ALA A 110 -7.15 -6.65 10.67
CA ALA A 110 -7.20 -6.72 9.20
C ALA A 110 -6.77 -8.09 8.62
N VAL A 111 -6.50 -9.08 9.48
CA VAL A 111 -5.87 -10.37 9.12
C VAL A 111 -6.88 -11.46 8.72
N GLN A 112 -8.18 -11.15 8.56
CA GLN A 112 -9.16 -12.19 8.22
C GLN A 112 -9.21 -12.56 6.73
N LEU A 113 -8.51 -11.83 5.84
CA LEU A 113 -8.30 -12.22 4.45
C LEU A 113 -6.78 -12.30 4.13
N GLY A 114 -6.23 -13.52 4.20
CA GLY A 114 -4.91 -13.88 3.68
C GLY A 114 -3.76 -13.72 4.67
N SER A 115 -3.31 -14.84 5.26
CA SER A 115 -2.12 -14.92 6.11
C SER A 115 -0.85 -14.88 5.26
N ALA A 116 -0.20 -13.72 5.15
CA ALA A 116 1.23 -13.65 4.83
C ALA A 116 2.03 -13.55 6.15
N LYS A 117 2.63 -14.67 6.57
CA LYS A 117 3.50 -14.72 7.76
C LYS A 117 4.78 -13.94 7.49
N GLY A 118 4.98 -12.83 8.21
CA GLY A 118 6.22 -12.04 8.18
C GLY A 118 7.42 -12.84 8.68
N MET A 119 8.43 -12.98 7.82
CA MET A 119 9.71 -13.59 8.16
C MET A 119 10.61 -12.53 8.79
N LYS A 120 11.07 -12.76 10.04
CA LYS A 120 12.03 -11.87 10.71
C LYS A 120 13.35 -11.91 9.93
N THR A 121 13.72 -10.84 9.24
CA THR A 121 15.06 -10.70 8.64
C THR A 121 15.84 -9.60 9.32
N LYS A 122 17.05 -9.99 9.78
CA LYS A 122 18.11 -9.12 10.31
C LYS A 122 18.36 -7.94 9.35
N ARG A 123 18.79 -6.81 9.94
CA ARG A 123 19.20 -5.56 9.27
C ARG A 123 19.95 -5.81 7.94
N ILE A 124 19.29 -5.49 6.82
CA ILE A 124 19.89 -5.33 5.50
C ILE A 124 19.54 -3.91 5.02
N HIS A 125 20.50 -3.23 4.41
CA HIS A 125 20.53 -1.80 4.09
C HIS A 125 19.42 -1.39 3.07
N PRO A 126 18.89 -0.16 3.10
CA PRO A 126 17.54 0.18 2.62
C PRO A 126 17.37 0.46 1.11
N ALA A 127 18.34 0.15 0.25
CA ALA A 127 18.31 0.63 -1.13
C ALA A 127 17.84 -0.38 -2.18
N LEU A 128 17.66 -1.67 -1.85
CA LEU A 128 17.50 -2.72 -2.86
C LEU A 128 16.49 -3.79 -2.43
N THR A 129 15.51 -4.03 -3.31
CA THR A 129 14.77 -5.31 -3.51
C THR A 129 13.84 -5.77 -2.39
N GLY A 130 12.58 -5.30 -2.45
CA GLY A 130 11.43 -6.03 -1.92
C GLY A 130 10.97 -7.08 -2.92
N LEU A 131 11.70 -8.20 -2.98
CA LEU A 131 11.53 -9.30 -3.92
C LEU A 131 11.19 -10.57 -3.13
N CYS A 132 9.90 -10.89 -3.06
CA CYS A 132 9.42 -12.10 -2.40
C CYS A 132 9.78 -13.32 -3.25
N THR A 133 10.64 -14.21 -2.74
CA THR A 133 10.92 -15.50 -3.39
C THR A 133 9.88 -16.55 -2.99
N PRO A 134 9.39 -17.38 -3.93
CA PRO A 134 8.51 -18.51 -3.63
C PRO A 134 9.26 -19.62 -2.88
N LYS A 135 8.56 -20.24 -1.93
CA LYS A 135 9.03 -21.29 -1.03
C LYS A 135 9.14 -22.63 -1.78
N GLU A 136 10.29 -23.31 -1.68
CA GLU A 136 10.47 -24.66 -2.19
C GLU A 136 9.54 -25.66 -1.49
N LEU A 137 9.00 -26.58 -2.31
CA LEU A 137 8.24 -27.75 -1.90
C LEU A 137 9.14 -28.73 -1.13
N SER A 138 8.72 -29.16 0.06
CA SER A 138 8.90 -30.55 0.49
C SER A 138 7.79 -30.96 1.46
N SER A 139 7.13 -32.06 1.08
CA SER A 139 6.03 -32.75 1.76
C SER A 139 6.49 -33.49 3.02
N PRO A 140 5.64 -33.67 4.05
CA PRO A 140 5.98 -34.49 5.20
C PRO A 140 5.70 -35.98 4.92
N SER A 141 6.70 -36.81 5.24
CA SER A 141 6.52 -38.23 5.60
C SER A 141 6.13 -38.36 7.07
#